data_AF-A0A0F3PGN2-F1
#
_entry.id   AF-A0A0F3PGN2-F1
#
_cell.length_a   1.000
_cell.length_b   1.000
_cell.length_c   1.000
_cell.angle_alpha   90.00
_cell.angle_beta   90.00
_cell.angle_gamma   90.00
#
_symmetry.space_group_name_H-M   'P 1'
#
loop_
_entity.id
_entity.type
_entity.pdbx_description
1 polymer ?
#
loop_
_entity_poly.entity_id
_entity_poly.type
_entity_poly.pdbx_seq_one_letter_code
_entity_poly.pdbx_strand_id
1 'polypeptide(L)'
;MLCTRHGIGFILVDIENPEDSKISIPARERPEIDWNMANRLAEENKDFENYINNIDTFYKKQKVNDSTWFNINDHVNKIPKQNKKKK
;
A
#
# COMPACT_ATOMS: atom_id res chain seq x y z
N MET A 1 0.87 -19.00 9.73
CA MET A 1 1.09 -17.66 9.15
C MET A 1 -0.19 -17.26 8.41
N LEU A 2 -0.98 -16.32 8.94
CA LEU A 2 -2.34 -16.03 8.45
C LEU A 2 -2.38 -15.25 7.11
N CYS A 3 -1.28 -14.57 6.74
CA CYS A 3 -1.17 -13.77 5.51
C CYS A 3 -1.31 -14.61 4.23
N THR A 4 -0.66 -15.78 4.17
CA THR A 4 -0.76 -16.70 3.01
C THR A 4 -2.18 -17.22 2.80
N ARG A 5 -2.96 -17.41 3.89
CA ARG A 5 -4.36 -17.85 3.81
C ARG A 5 -5.28 -16.78 3.22
N HIS A 6 -4.92 -15.51 3.32
CA HIS A 6 -5.73 -14.39 2.80
C HIS A 6 -5.17 -13.80 1.50
N GLY A 7 -4.07 -14.36 0.97
CA GLY A 7 -3.48 -13.93 -0.30
C GLY A 7 -2.72 -12.61 -0.23
N ILE A 8 -2.44 -12.10 0.97
CA ILE A 8 -1.71 -10.84 1.17
C ILE A 8 -0.22 -11.09 0.98
N GLY A 9 0.41 -10.32 0.08
CA GLY A 9 1.86 -10.31 -0.11
C GLY A 9 2.56 -9.24 0.72
N PHE A 10 3.87 -9.37 0.86
CA PHE A 10 4.73 -8.39 1.50
C PHE A 10 5.92 -8.10 0.62
N ILE A 11 6.14 -6.81 0.33
CA ILE A 11 7.28 -6.33 -0.44
C ILE A 11 8.10 -5.45 0.50
N LEU A 12 9.38 -5.81 0.63
CA LEU A 12 10.35 -4.94 1.26
C LEU A 12 10.91 -4.02 0.17
N VAL A 13 10.52 -2.75 0.23
CA VAL A 13 10.94 -1.74 -0.75
C VAL A 13 12.24 -1.11 -0.28
N ASP A 14 13.26 -1.10 -1.15
CA ASP A 14 14.44 -0.26 -0.96
C ASP A 14 14.20 1.09 -1.67
N ILE A 15 14.25 2.17 -0.89
CA ILE A 15 13.96 3.53 -1.37
C ILE A 15 15.13 4.07 -2.21
N GLU A 16 16.34 3.61 -1.93
CA GLU A 16 17.58 4.09 -2.57
C GLU A 16 17.82 3.34 -3.88
N ASN A 17 17.42 2.06 -3.94
CA ASN A 17 17.57 1.21 -5.11
C ASN A 17 16.30 0.37 -5.36
N PRO A 18 15.25 0.93 -5.97
CA PRO A 18 13.96 0.24 -6.16
C PRO A 18 14.07 -1.13 -6.84
N GLU A 19 15.04 -1.31 -7.74
CA GLU A 19 15.31 -2.58 -8.43
C GLU A 19 15.76 -3.72 -7.50
N ASP A 20 16.36 -3.41 -6.35
CA ASP A 20 16.79 -4.40 -5.35
C ASP A 20 15.69 -4.72 -4.32
N SER A 21 14.50 -4.12 -4.47
CA SER A 21 13.35 -4.41 -3.63
C SER A 21 12.99 -5.89 -3.69
N LYS A 22 12.66 -6.47 -2.53
CA LYS A 22 12.46 -7.92 -2.39
C LYS A 22 11.04 -8.28 -2.01
N ILE A 23 10.43 -9.16 -2.80
CA ILE A 23 9.17 -9.81 -2.43
C ILE A 23 9.47 -10.84 -1.33
N SER A 24 9.03 -10.56 -0.12
CA SER A 24 9.23 -11.45 1.04
C SER A 24 8.11 -12.49 1.18
N ILE A 25 6.89 -12.12 0.79
CA ILE A 25 5.74 -13.03 0.71
C ILE A 25 5.03 -12.74 -0.61
N PRO A 26 4.87 -13.70 -1.52
CA PRO A 26 4.12 -13.49 -2.75
C PRO A 26 2.63 -13.32 -2.41
N ALA A 27 2.01 -12.28 -2.97
CA ALA A 27 0.56 -12.15 -2.95
C ALA A 27 -0.05 -13.24 -3.84
N ARG A 28 -1.23 -13.74 -3.47
CA ARG A 28 -2.00 -14.65 -4.33
C ARG A 28 -3.14 -13.86 -4.93
N GLU A 29 -3.14 -13.73 -6.24
CA GLU A 29 -4.25 -13.13 -6.97
C GLU A 29 -5.51 -13.96 -6.75
N ARG A 30 -6.60 -13.27 -6.45
CA ARG A 30 -7.94 -13.84 -6.31
C ARG A 30 -8.87 -13.14 -7.28
N PRO A 31 -9.80 -13.88 -7.91
CA PRO A 31 -10.80 -13.26 -8.78
C PRO A 31 -11.77 -12.37 -8.00
N GLU A 32 -11.90 -12.59 -6.69
CA GLU A 32 -12.83 -11.89 -5.81
C GLU A 32 -12.07 -11.22 -4.65
N ILE A 33 -12.54 -10.02 -4.28
CA ILE A 33 -12.00 -9.25 -3.16
C ILE A 33 -12.53 -9.81 -1.84
N ASP A 34 -11.63 -10.06 -0.88
CA ASP A 34 -12.01 -10.40 0.49
C ASP A 34 -12.40 -9.12 1.25
N TRP A 35 -13.68 -8.76 1.17
CA TRP A 35 -14.22 -7.53 1.78
C TRP A 35 -14.05 -7.49 3.30
N ASN A 36 -14.08 -8.64 3.99
CA ASN A 36 -13.87 -8.68 5.44
C ASN A 36 -12.44 -8.26 5.80
N MET A 37 -11.47 -8.71 5.02
CA MET A 37 -10.07 -8.30 5.18
C MET A 37 -9.87 -6.82 4.82
N ALA A 38 -10.46 -6.36 3.71
CA ALA A 38 -10.38 -4.97 3.30
C ALA A 38 -10.94 -4.02 4.37
N ASN A 39 -12.08 -4.38 4.98
CA ASN A 39 -12.68 -3.61 6.06
C ASN A 39 -11.76 -3.53 7.28
N ARG A 40 -11.17 -4.66 7.71
CA ARG A 40 -10.17 -4.66 8.79
C ARG A 40 -8.97 -3.78 8.47
N LEU A 41 -8.45 -3.84 7.24
CA LEU A 41 -7.32 -3.02 6.82
C LEU A 41 -7.67 -1.52 6.81
N ALA A 42 -8.89 -1.17 6.45
CA ALA A 42 -9.36 0.23 6.51
C ALA A 42 -9.45 0.74 7.95
N GLU A 43 -9.93 -0.09 8.88
CA GLU A 43 -9.96 0.26 10.31
C GLU A 43 -8.54 0.39 10.91
N GLU A 44 -7.62 -0.49 10.53
CA GLU A 44 -6.25 -0.51 11.05
C GLU A 44 -5.35 0.56 10.41
N ASN A 45 -5.64 0.98 9.17
CA ASN A 45 -4.81 1.93 8.42
C ASN A 45 -5.64 3.00 7.70
N LYS A 46 -5.58 4.23 8.22
CA LYS A 46 -6.25 5.42 7.66
C LYS A 46 -5.84 5.74 6.22
N ASP A 47 -4.60 5.43 5.84
CA ASP A 47 -4.14 5.66 4.47
C ASP A 47 -4.86 4.70 3.50
N PHE A 48 -5.11 3.47 3.94
CA PHE A 48 -5.87 2.48 3.17
C PHE A 48 -7.37 2.84 3.11
N GLU A 49 -7.95 3.31 4.20
CA GLU A 49 -9.33 3.83 4.21
C GLU A 49 -9.50 4.99 3.21
N ASN A 50 -8.59 5.97 3.23
CA ASN A 50 -8.59 7.07 2.27
C ASN A 50 -8.47 6.58 0.83
N TYR A 51 -7.63 5.58 0.58
CA TYR A 51 -7.49 4.97 -0.73
C TYR A 51 -8.81 4.37 -1.24
N ILE A 52 -9.53 3.60 -0.42
CA ILE A 52 -10.84 3.04 -0.80
C ILE A 52 -11.87 4.14 -1.07
N ASN A 53 -11.90 5.20 -0.25
CA ASN A 53 -12.78 6.35 -0.47
C ASN A 53 -12.48 7.11 -1.77
N ASN A 54 -11.21 7.18 -2.15
CA ASN A 54 -10.79 7.76 -3.44
C ASN A 54 -11.26 6.90 -4.62
N ILE A 55 -11.22 5.57 -4.49
CA ILE A 55 -11.78 4.65 -5.50
C ILE A 55 -13.29 4.86 -5.65
N ASP A 56 -14.04 4.92 -4.56
CA ASP A 56 -15.49 5.13 -4.59
C ASP A 56 -15.84 6.48 -5.25
N THR A 57 -15.10 7.53 -4.90
CA THR A 57 -15.26 8.86 -5.52
C THR A 57 -14.94 8.82 -7.01
N PHE A 58 -13.88 8.12 -7.40
CA PHE A 58 -13.51 7.95 -8.80
C PHE A 58 -14.60 7.21 -9.58
N TYR A 59 -15.12 6.12 -9.04
CA TYR A 59 -16.20 5.35 -9.68
C TYR A 59 -17.46 6.20 -9.89
N LYS A 60 -17.84 7.00 -8.89
CA LYS A 60 -19.03 7.86 -8.94
C LYS A 60 -18.86 9.07 -9.87
N LYS A 61 -17.68 9.68 -9.92
CA LYS A 61 -17.46 10.94 -10.65
C LYS A 61 -16.77 10.77 -12.00
N GLN A 62 -16.19 9.60 -12.27
CA GLN A 62 -15.32 9.30 -13.43
C GLN A 62 -14.23 10.36 -13.67
N LYS A 63 -13.78 11.04 -12.61
CA LYS A 63 -12.74 12.07 -12.68
C LYS A 63 -11.58 11.66 -11.78
N VAL A 64 -10.40 11.50 -12.39
CA VAL A 64 -9.15 11.37 -11.66
C VAL A 64 -8.72 12.76 -11.24
N ASN A 65 -8.42 12.94 -9.95
CA ASN A 65 -7.73 14.12 -9.47
C ASN A 65 -6.26 13.72 -9.26
N ASP A 66 -5.35 14.27 -10.05
CA ASP A 66 -3.93 13.89 -10.03
C ASP A 66 -3.29 14.09 -8.64
N SER A 67 -3.74 15.12 -7.91
CA SER A 67 -3.28 15.38 -6.54
C SER A 67 -3.63 14.28 -5.53
N THR A 68 -4.65 13.47 -5.82
CA THR A 68 -5.13 12.40 -4.93
C THR A 68 -4.26 11.14 -5.02
N TRP A 69 -3.62 10.89 -6.16
CA TRP A 69 -2.86 9.66 -6.42
C TRP A 69 -1.34 9.87 -6.38
N PHE A 70 -0.86 11.08 -6.71
CA PHE A 70 0.58 11.36 -6.85
C PHE A 70 1.21 12.08 -5.65
N ASN A 71 0.49 12.31 -4.54
CA ASN A 71 1.08 12.94 -3.36
C ASN A 71 1.89 11.94 -2.51
N ILE A 72 2.92 11.36 -3.13
CA ILE A 72 3.92 10.48 -2.50
C ILE A 72 4.77 11.26 -1.48
N ASN A 73 4.90 12.58 -1.66
CA ASN A 73 5.76 13.44 -0.86
C ASN A 73 5.34 13.52 0.62
N ASP A 74 4.06 13.35 0.95
CA ASP A 74 3.61 13.37 2.34
C ASP A 74 4.04 12.12 3.13
N HIS A 75 4.29 11.01 2.45
CA HIS A 75 4.73 9.75 3.08
C HIS A 75 6.25 9.62 3.12
N VAL A 76 6.97 10.04 2.08
CA VAL A 76 8.45 9.99 2.02
C VAL A 76 9.08 10.77 3.17
N ASN A 77 8.51 11.91 3.55
CA ASN A 77 9.03 12.74 4.64
C ASN A 77 8.80 12.18 6.05
N LYS A 78 7.93 11.16 6.20
CA LYS A 78 7.65 10.49 7.48
C LYS A 78 8.47 9.21 7.67
N ILE A 79 9.15 8.72 6.63
CA ILE A 79 9.99 7.52 6.74
C ILE A 79 11.25 7.91 7.53
N PRO A 80 11.55 7.25 8.68
CA PRO A 80 12.75 7.54 9.42
C PRO A 80 13.97 7.27 8.53
N LYS A 81 14.75 8.32 8.26
CA LYS A 81 16.01 8.22 7.51
C LYS A 81 16.90 7.21 8.23
N GLN A 82 17.12 6.05 7.61
CA GLN A 82 18.05 5.07 8.15
C GLN A 82 19.45 5.67 8.09
N ASN A 83 19.99 6.05 9.25
CA ASN A 83 21.38 6.48 9.37
C ASN A 83 22.27 5.30 8.98
N LYS A 84 22.80 5.31 7.74
CA LYS A 84 23.85 4.41 7.28
C LYS A 84 25.01 4.53 8.28
N LYS A 85 25.19 3.53 9.15
CA LYS A 85 26.38 3.42 9.99
C LYS A 85 27.58 3.33 9.06
N LYS A 86 28.37 4.41 8.98
CA LYS A 86 29.67 4.44 8.31
C LYS A 86 30.51 3.27 8.87
N LYS A 87 30.90 2.37 7.98
CA LYS A 87 32.01 1.44 8.21
C LYS A 87 33.30 2.16 7.87
#